data_AF-A0A2E6DTI2-F1
#
_entry.id   AF-A0A2E6DTI2-F1
#
_cell.length_a   1.000
_cell.length_b   1.000
_cell.length_c   1.000
_cell.angle_alpha   90.00
_cell.angle_beta   90.00
_cell.angle_gamma   90.00
#
_symmetry.space_group_name_H-M   'P 1'
#
loop_
_entity.id
_entity.type
_entity.pdbx_description
1 polymer ?
#
loop_
_entity_poly.entity_id
_entity_poly.type
_entity_poly.pdbx_seq_one_letter_code
_entity_poly.pdbx_strand_id
1 'polypeptide(L)'
;MANMHEAGRKVVEELRGYIENHEERVVVNPATEHGPDVILDGEIEIEVKKSTTSVSQVRPWEYEVLVIHHTHTDDQVRWYVIPPHIVMMRAVNGASKQHGHLPLECCNLGKPSPENAFFHEYEVEPKDIEKAIILAHAQGEKEDKFRKFSKELKKRYEDSSEFEKQRLEDKNRIEDCMSSSGFEFAKGKRGVVYPKHQ
;
A
#
# COMPACT_ATOMS: atom_id res chain seq x y z
N MET A 1 2.63 -20.55 -17.94
CA MET A 1 2.30 -19.25 -17.33
C MET A 1 1.00 -19.29 -16.51
N ALA A 2 0.61 -20.43 -15.91
CA ALA A 2 -0.59 -20.55 -15.08
C ALA A 2 -0.35 -20.30 -13.58
N ASN A 3 0.88 -20.02 -13.14
CA ASN A 3 1.29 -20.24 -11.75
C ASN A 3 1.20 -18.99 -10.83
N MET A 4 1.23 -17.77 -11.38
CA MET A 4 1.22 -16.54 -10.55
C MET A 4 -0.19 -16.06 -10.18
N HIS A 5 -1.14 -16.09 -11.13
CA HIS A 5 -2.53 -15.70 -10.87
C HIS A 5 -3.25 -16.70 -9.95
N GLU A 6 -2.90 -17.98 -9.98
CA GLU A 6 -3.43 -18.97 -9.04
C GLU A 6 -2.87 -18.76 -7.62
N ALA A 7 -1.59 -18.43 -7.51
CA ALA A 7 -0.96 -18.12 -6.23
C ALA A 7 -1.55 -16.86 -5.57
N GLY A 8 -1.86 -15.82 -6.37
CA GLY A 8 -2.55 -14.62 -5.89
C GLY A 8 -3.96 -14.93 -5.39
N ARG A 9 -4.76 -15.66 -6.19
CA ARG A 9 -6.11 -16.09 -5.80
C ARG A 9 -6.13 -16.90 -4.50
N LYS A 10 -5.18 -17.82 -4.30
CA LYS A 10 -5.08 -18.59 -3.05
C LYS A 10 -4.88 -17.70 -1.82
N VAL A 11 -4.06 -16.66 -1.94
CA VAL A 11 -3.83 -15.71 -0.83
C VAL A 11 -5.09 -14.90 -0.55
N VAL A 12 -5.84 -14.50 -1.58
CA VAL A 12 -7.11 -13.80 -1.40
C VAL A 12 -8.16 -14.69 -0.73
N GLU A 13 -8.26 -15.97 -1.12
CA GLU A 13 -9.13 -16.93 -0.42
C GLU A 13 -8.68 -17.21 1.02
N GLU A 14 -7.37 -17.23 1.28
CA GLU A 14 -6.84 -17.37 2.64
C GLU A 14 -7.16 -16.14 3.50
N LEU A 15 -7.01 -14.93 2.96
CA LEU A 15 -7.47 -13.69 3.60
C LEU A 15 -8.97 -13.75 3.89
N ARG A 16 -9.75 -14.21 2.91
CA ARG A 16 -11.18 -14.50 3.08
C ARG A 16 -11.41 -15.61 4.10
N GLY A 17 -10.45 -16.38 4.55
CA GLY A 17 -10.61 -17.28 5.71
C GLY A 17 -10.66 -16.56 7.05
N TYR A 18 -10.21 -15.29 7.13
CA TYR A 18 -9.98 -14.57 8.39
C TYR A 18 -10.98 -13.45 8.72
N ILE A 19 -11.97 -13.17 7.86
CA ILE A 19 -12.98 -12.07 7.99
C ILE A 19 -14.38 -12.57 8.43
N GLU A 20 -14.71 -12.68 9.71
CA GLU A 20 -15.96 -13.28 10.20
C GLU A 20 -17.24 -12.99 9.35
N ASN A 21 -17.97 -14.04 8.94
CA ASN A 21 -19.19 -13.97 8.12
C ASN A 21 -19.00 -13.48 6.66
N HIS A 22 -17.96 -14.00 6.02
CA HIS A 22 -17.40 -13.57 4.73
C HIS A 22 -18.34 -13.58 3.50
N GLU A 23 -19.36 -14.45 3.43
CA GLU A 23 -20.10 -14.67 2.17
C GLU A 23 -20.96 -13.48 1.72
N GLU A 24 -21.49 -12.68 2.65
CA GLU A 24 -22.29 -11.50 2.33
C GLU A 24 -21.48 -10.20 2.41
N ARG A 25 -20.34 -10.22 3.12
CA ARG A 25 -19.53 -9.04 3.43
C ARG A 25 -18.34 -8.85 2.49
N VAL A 26 -17.88 -9.91 1.83
CA VAL A 26 -16.63 -9.88 1.05
C VAL A 26 -16.91 -10.12 -0.42
N VAL A 27 -16.60 -9.12 -1.25
CA VAL A 27 -16.56 -9.26 -2.71
C VAL A 27 -15.10 -9.40 -3.14
N VAL A 28 -14.78 -10.51 -3.81
CA VAL A 28 -13.44 -10.75 -4.37
C VAL A 28 -13.47 -10.41 -5.85
N ASN A 29 -12.65 -9.45 -6.27
CA ASN A 29 -12.50 -9.14 -7.68
C ASN A 29 -11.49 -10.10 -8.33
N PRO A 30 -11.76 -10.56 -9.56
CA PRO A 30 -10.78 -11.34 -10.29
C PRO A 30 -9.57 -10.45 -10.62
N ALA A 31 -8.36 -10.97 -10.38
CA ALA A 31 -7.06 -10.30 -10.62
C ALA A 31 -6.79 -9.81 -12.08
N THR A 32 -7.78 -9.92 -12.97
CA THR A 32 -7.74 -9.48 -14.37
C THR A 32 -8.38 -8.11 -14.59
N GLU A 33 -9.06 -7.55 -13.60
CA GLU A 33 -9.66 -6.21 -13.68
C GLU A 33 -8.82 -5.20 -12.88
N HIS A 34 -8.75 -3.96 -13.37
CA HIS A 34 -8.14 -2.87 -12.59
C HIS A 34 -9.09 -2.51 -11.44
N GLY A 35 -8.58 -2.50 -10.21
CA GLY A 35 -9.33 -2.19 -8.99
C GLY A 35 -8.84 -3.01 -7.80
N PRO A 36 -9.52 -2.90 -6.64
CA PRO A 36 -9.14 -3.62 -5.43
C PRO A 36 -9.29 -5.12 -5.61
N ASP A 37 -8.44 -5.91 -4.97
CA ASP A 37 -8.55 -7.38 -4.98
C ASP A 37 -9.76 -7.83 -4.14
N VAL A 38 -10.08 -7.09 -3.07
CA VAL A 38 -11.17 -7.38 -2.15
C VAL A 38 -11.91 -6.10 -1.75
N ILE A 39 -13.24 -6.18 -1.67
CA ILE A 39 -14.09 -5.15 -1.08
C ILE A 39 -14.79 -5.76 0.14
N LEU A 40 -14.54 -5.20 1.33
CA LEU A 40 -15.16 -5.58 2.59
C LEU A 40 -16.29 -4.61 2.96
N ASP A 41 -17.44 -5.16 3.34
CA ASP A 41 -18.66 -4.43 3.72
C ASP A 41 -19.17 -3.47 2.64
N GLY A 42 -18.78 -3.69 1.38
CA GLY A 42 -19.14 -2.83 0.24
C GLY A 42 -18.47 -1.45 0.22
N GLU A 43 -17.56 -1.18 1.16
CA GLU A 43 -16.93 0.15 1.34
C GLU A 43 -15.40 0.08 1.42
N ILE A 44 -14.85 -0.93 2.08
CA ILE A 44 -13.41 -1.01 2.36
C ILE A 44 -12.71 -1.72 1.20
N GLU A 45 -12.06 -0.94 0.35
CA GLU A 45 -11.24 -1.42 -0.76
C GLU A 45 -9.86 -1.88 -0.25
N ILE A 46 -9.44 -3.08 -0.67
CA ILE A 46 -8.24 -3.77 -0.19
C ILE A 46 -7.42 -4.28 -1.38
N GLU A 47 -6.15 -3.89 -1.44
CA GLU A 47 -5.14 -4.46 -2.32
C GLU A 47 -4.39 -5.58 -1.58
N VAL A 48 -4.25 -6.76 -2.19
CA VAL A 48 -3.63 -7.94 -1.59
C VAL A 48 -2.34 -8.30 -2.32
N LYS A 49 -1.21 -8.29 -1.61
CA LYS A 49 0.08 -8.65 -2.17
C LYS A 49 0.63 -9.93 -1.56
N LYS A 50 0.89 -10.92 -2.42
CA LYS A 50 1.77 -12.03 -2.09
C LYS A 50 3.23 -11.61 -2.29
N SER A 51 4.06 -11.80 -1.27
CA SER A 51 5.49 -11.49 -1.32
C SER A 51 6.35 -12.63 -0.78
N THR A 52 7.54 -12.79 -1.35
CA THR A 52 8.62 -13.65 -0.81
C THR A 52 9.94 -12.89 -0.72
N THR A 53 10.18 -11.94 -1.63
CA THR A 53 11.44 -11.18 -1.71
C THR A 53 11.25 -9.67 -1.59
N SER A 54 10.15 -9.13 -2.11
CA SER A 54 9.81 -7.70 -2.05
C SER A 54 8.32 -7.49 -2.25
N VAL A 55 7.81 -6.37 -1.75
CA VAL A 55 6.45 -5.89 -1.97
C VAL A 55 6.54 -4.83 -3.06
N SER A 56 6.35 -5.31 -4.29
CA SER A 56 6.48 -4.52 -5.51
C SER A 56 5.11 -4.39 -6.19
N GLN A 57 4.99 -3.43 -7.10
CA GLN A 57 3.78 -3.19 -7.86
C GLN A 57 2.56 -2.84 -7.01
N VAL A 58 2.80 -2.12 -5.92
CA VAL A 58 1.74 -1.49 -5.12
C VAL A 58 1.29 -0.22 -5.85
N ARG A 59 -0.01 0.07 -5.80
CA ARG A 59 -0.64 1.22 -6.47
C ARG A 59 -1.13 2.26 -5.47
N PRO A 60 -0.23 3.06 -4.86
CA PRO A 60 -0.61 4.02 -3.82
C PRO A 60 -1.77 4.96 -4.21
N TRP A 61 -1.85 5.33 -5.49
CA TRP A 61 -2.87 6.24 -6.01
C TRP A 61 -4.31 5.70 -5.92
N GLU A 62 -4.51 4.38 -5.86
CA GLU A 62 -5.83 3.76 -5.65
C GLU A 62 -6.33 4.01 -4.21
N TYR A 63 -5.42 4.33 -3.27
CA TYR A 63 -5.73 4.70 -1.88
C TYR A 63 -6.51 3.63 -1.10
N GLU A 64 -6.11 2.39 -1.30
CA GLU A 64 -6.71 1.18 -0.73
C GLU A 64 -5.92 0.69 0.49
N VAL A 65 -6.57 -0.08 1.37
CA VAL A 65 -5.85 -0.77 2.46
C VAL A 65 -4.94 -1.84 1.84
N LEU A 66 -3.67 -1.86 2.21
CA LEU A 66 -2.73 -2.84 1.67
C LEU A 66 -2.58 -4.01 2.66
N VAL A 67 -2.92 -5.21 2.20
CA VAL A 67 -2.70 -6.46 2.94
C VAL A 67 -1.58 -7.24 2.27
N ILE A 68 -0.56 -7.62 3.04
CA ILE A 68 0.60 -8.37 2.53
C ILE A 68 0.64 -9.73 3.20
N HIS A 69 0.64 -10.77 2.37
CA HIS A 69 0.99 -12.13 2.76
C HIS A 69 2.45 -12.37 2.39
N HIS A 70 3.34 -12.45 3.38
CA HIS A 70 4.75 -12.72 3.17
C HIS A 70 5.15 -14.10 3.67
N THR A 71 5.73 -14.92 2.80
CA THR A 71 6.34 -16.19 3.20
C THR A 71 7.83 -16.00 3.42
N HIS A 72 8.27 -16.16 4.66
CA HIS A 72 9.68 -16.09 5.04
C HIS A 72 10.45 -17.35 4.61
N THR A 73 11.78 -17.28 4.73
CA THR A 73 12.70 -18.36 4.33
C THR A 73 12.62 -19.62 5.19
N ASP A 74 11.98 -19.53 6.35
CA ASP A 74 11.67 -20.63 7.27
C ASP A 74 10.24 -21.16 7.10
N ASP A 75 9.62 -20.86 5.96
CA ASP A 75 8.22 -21.21 5.63
C ASP A 75 7.17 -20.61 6.59
N GLN A 76 7.56 -19.66 7.46
CA GLN A 76 6.61 -18.92 8.27
C GLN A 76 5.89 -17.86 7.42
N VAL A 77 4.57 -17.91 7.46
CA VAL A 77 3.71 -16.89 6.86
C VAL A 77 3.50 -15.76 7.86
N ARG A 78 3.67 -14.52 7.39
CA ARG A 78 3.33 -13.31 8.15
C ARG A 78 2.40 -12.43 7.36
N TRP A 79 1.48 -11.82 8.09
CA TRP A 79 0.50 -10.90 7.55
C TRP A 79 0.81 -9.49 7.99
N TYR A 80 0.63 -8.54 7.07
CA TYR A 80 0.79 -7.12 7.36
C TYR A 80 -0.42 -6.37 6.83
N VAL A 81 -0.93 -5.41 7.60
CA VAL A 81 -2.07 -4.59 7.20
C VAL A 81 -1.69 -3.12 7.33
N ILE A 82 -1.55 -2.45 6.18
CA ILE A 82 -0.99 -1.09 6.11
C ILE A 82 -2.08 -0.11 5.67
N PRO A 83 -2.29 0.99 6.41
CA PRO A 83 -3.22 2.05 6.03
C PRO A 83 -2.84 2.72 4.70
N PRO A 84 -3.82 3.18 3.90
CA PRO A 84 -3.57 3.76 2.57
C PRO A 84 -2.68 5.02 2.61
N HIS A 85 -2.89 5.89 3.61
CA HIS A 85 -2.06 7.10 3.78
C HIS A 85 -0.60 6.78 4.06
N ILE A 86 -0.31 5.70 4.78
CA ILE A 86 1.06 5.22 5.04
C ILE A 86 1.69 4.67 3.76
N VAL A 87 0.93 3.91 2.96
CA VAL A 87 1.39 3.43 1.64
C VAL A 87 1.75 4.61 0.75
N MET A 88 0.89 5.63 0.68
CA MET A 88 1.14 6.88 -0.05
C MET A 88 2.41 7.58 0.42
N MET A 89 2.53 7.81 1.73
CA MET A 89 3.72 8.44 2.33
C MET A 89 4.99 7.66 2.03
N ARG A 90 4.96 6.33 2.12
CA ARG A 90 6.13 5.49 1.88
C ARG A 90 6.55 5.50 0.41
N ALA A 91 5.57 5.44 -0.48
CA ALA A 91 5.80 5.47 -1.93
C ALA A 91 6.41 6.79 -2.40
N VAL A 92 5.92 7.89 -1.85
CA VAL A 92 6.48 9.23 -2.03
C VAL A 92 7.94 9.32 -1.57
N ASN A 93 8.25 8.76 -0.40
CA ASN A 93 9.50 9.03 0.31
C ASN A 93 10.67 8.11 0.01
N GLY A 94 10.47 7.00 -0.71
CA GLY A 94 11.56 6.05 -0.89
C GLY A 94 11.31 4.87 -1.82
N ALA A 95 10.18 4.81 -2.53
CA ALA A 95 9.98 3.71 -3.47
C ALA A 95 10.84 3.93 -4.73
N SER A 96 11.86 3.09 -4.89
CA SER A 96 12.56 2.91 -6.15
C SER A 96 11.53 2.60 -7.23
N LYS A 97 11.46 3.48 -8.24
CA LYS A 97 10.58 3.36 -9.40
C LYS A 97 10.71 1.96 -9.98
N GLN A 98 9.65 1.16 -9.95
CA GLN A 98 9.59 -0.06 -10.75
C GLN A 98 8.42 0.09 -11.72
N HIS A 99 8.77 0.33 -12.99
CA HIS A 99 7.88 0.09 -14.14
C HIS A 99 6.56 0.89 -14.18
N GLY A 100 6.60 2.20 -13.96
CA GLY A 100 5.44 3.08 -14.18
C GLY A 100 5.83 4.41 -14.83
N HIS A 101 4.95 4.94 -15.66
CA HIS A 101 5.07 6.29 -16.20
C HIS A 101 4.76 7.28 -15.07
N LEU A 102 3.76 7.02 -14.22
CA LEU A 102 3.40 7.95 -13.14
C LEU A 102 4.25 7.72 -11.88
N PRO A 103 4.85 8.74 -11.24
CA PRO A 103 5.25 8.64 -9.85
C PRO A 103 4.01 8.25 -9.04
N LEU A 104 4.04 7.05 -8.45
CA LEU A 104 2.97 6.38 -7.69
C LEU A 104 2.02 5.47 -8.48
N GLU A 105 2.19 5.27 -9.79
CA GLU A 105 1.44 4.23 -10.53
C GLU A 105 1.79 2.82 -10.03
N CYS A 106 3.07 2.64 -9.70
CA CYS A 106 3.64 1.35 -9.34
C CYS A 106 4.88 1.61 -8.48
N CYS A 107 4.85 1.15 -7.23
CA CYS A 107 5.91 1.41 -6.27
C CYS A 107 6.41 0.09 -5.63
N ASN A 108 7.68 0.11 -5.20
CA ASN A 108 8.27 -0.96 -4.40
C ASN A 108 8.48 -0.46 -2.98
N LEU A 109 7.80 -1.08 -2.02
CA LEU A 109 7.87 -0.74 -0.59
C LEU A 109 9.04 -1.42 0.13
N GLY A 110 9.73 -2.33 -0.54
CA GLY A 110 10.88 -3.08 -0.04
C GLY A 110 10.51 -4.50 0.41
N LYS A 111 11.41 -5.13 1.16
CA LYS A 111 11.23 -6.50 1.67
C LYS A 111 10.66 -6.47 3.10
N PRO A 112 9.56 -7.18 3.38
CA PRO A 112 9.17 -7.51 4.74
C PRO A 112 10.25 -8.35 5.41
N SER A 113 10.77 -7.89 6.53
CA SER A 113 11.70 -8.64 7.38
C SER A 113 11.56 -8.21 8.83
N PRO A 114 11.89 -9.07 9.81
CA PRO A 114 11.88 -8.70 11.23
C PRO A 114 12.80 -7.50 11.54
N GLU A 115 13.83 -7.29 10.73
CA GLU A 115 14.77 -6.18 10.85
C GLU A 115 14.26 -4.88 10.22
N ASN A 116 13.23 -4.97 9.36
CA ASN A 116 12.64 -3.82 8.70
C ASN A 116 11.52 -3.25 9.59
N ALA A 117 11.91 -2.30 10.43
CA ALA A 117 11.03 -1.63 11.40
C ALA A 117 9.70 -1.14 10.81
N PHE A 118 9.71 -0.71 9.54
CA PHE A 118 8.48 -0.30 8.86
C PHE A 118 7.46 -1.43 8.79
N PHE A 119 7.83 -2.62 8.32
CA PHE A 119 6.87 -3.72 8.20
C PHE A 119 6.49 -4.28 9.57
N HIS A 120 7.43 -4.36 10.50
CA HIS A 120 7.17 -4.89 11.84
C HIS A 120 6.06 -4.13 12.59
N GLU A 121 5.93 -2.82 12.38
CA GLU A 121 4.87 -1.99 12.96
C GLU A 121 3.44 -2.41 12.52
N TYR A 122 3.32 -2.98 11.33
CA TYR A 122 2.04 -3.36 10.72
C TYR A 122 1.84 -4.87 10.66
N GLU A 123 2.71 -5.65 11.31
CA GLU A 123 2.58 -7.10 11.42
C GLU A 123 1.36 -7.45 12.27
N VAL A 124 0.53 -8.37 11.78
CA VAL A 124 -0.71 -8.77 12.45
C VAL A 124 -0.83 -10.28 12.53
N GLU A 125 -1.39 -10.74 13.64
CA GLU A 125 -1.76 -12.15 13.80
C GLU A 125 -2.99 -12.47 12.94
N PRO A 126 -3.10 -13.69 12.38
CA PRO A 126 -4.21 -14.05 11.50
C PRO A 126 -5.61 -13.78 12.07
N LYS A 127 -5.80 -14.03 13.36
CA LYS A 127 -7.07 -13.81 14.08
C LYS A 127 -7.48 -12.32 14.20
N ASP A 128 -6.54 -11.39 14.02
CA ASP A 128 -6.75 -9.96 14.21
C ASP A 128 -6.77 -9.19 12.86
N ILE A 129 -6.63 -9.89 11.73
CA ILE A 129 -6.53 -9.28 10.38
C ILE A 129 -7.75 -8.42 10.06
N GLU A 130 -8.97 -8.92 10.24
CA GLU A 130 -10.19 -8.16 9.93
C GLU A 130 -10.24 -6.85 10.72
N LYS A 131 -10.02 -6.93 12.04
CA LYS A 131 -9.99 -5.77 12.91
C LYS A 131 -8.91 -4.77 12.47
N ALA A 132 -7.73 -5.26 12.08
CA ALA A 132 -6.66 -4.42 11.59
C ALA A 132 -7.04 -3.70 10.28
N ILE A 133 -7.74 -4.38 9.36
CA ILE A 133 -8.22 -3.79 8.10
C ILE A 133 -9.19 -2.64 8.38
N ILE A 134 -10.17 -2.87 9.26
CA ILE A 134 -11.16 -1.85 9.65
C ILE A 134 -10.47 -0.63 10.29
N LEU A 135 -9.51 -0.88 11.18
CA LEU A 135 -8.73 0.20 11.82
C LEU A 135 -7.86 0.96 10.81
N ALA A 136 -7.20 0.26 9.90
CA ALA A 136 -6.35 0.87 8.87
C ALA A 136 -7.17 1.74 7.90
N HIS A 137 -8.35 1.27 7.49
CA HIS A 137 -9.30 2.05 6.72
C HIS A 137 -9.72 3.33 7.46
N ALA A 138 -10.17 3.20 8.72
CA ALA A 138 -10.60 4.33 9.53
C ALA A 138 -9.48 5.37 9.77
N GLN A 139 -8.22 4.93 9.84
CA GLN A 139 -7.07 5.85 9.88
C GLN A 139 -6.87 6.56 8.54
N GLY A 140 -7.00 5.84 7.41
CA GLY A 140 -6.98 6.41 6.07
C GLY A 140 -8.03 7.50 5.85
N GLU A 141 -9.24 7.30 6.37
CA GLU A 141 -10.35 8.27 6.29
C GLU A 141 -10.06 9.57 7.06
N LYS A 142 -9.38 9.49 8.21
CA LYS A 142 -8.96 10.67 8.97
C LYS A 142 -7.94 11.53 8.23
N GLU A 143 -7.23 10.92 7.27
CA GLU A 143 -6.15 11.53 6.51
C GLU A 143 -6.58 11.89 5.07
N ASP A 144 -7.83 12.36 4.91
CA ASP A 144 -8.49 12.71 3.63
C ASP A 144 -7.63 13.61 2.70
N LYS A 145 -6.70 14.40 3.23
CA LYS A 145 -5.73 15.16 2.42
C LYS A 145 -4.92 14.28 1.46
N PHE A 146 -4.53 13.06 1.86
CA PHE A 146 -3.80 12.14 1.00
C PHE A 146 -4.72 11.48 -0.05
N ARG A 147 -5.98 11.21 0.31
CA ARG A 147 -7.04 10.74 -0.61
C ARG A 147 -7.34 11.79 -1.70
N LYS A 148 -7.41 13.07 -1.33
CA LYS A 148 -7.54 14.18 -2.29
C LYS A 148 -6.31 14.29 -3.18
N PHE A 149 -5.12 14.19 -2.59
CA PHE A 149 -3.87 14.24 -3.33
C PHE A 149 -3.75 13.10 -4.36
N SER A 150 -4.14 11.86 -4.01
CA SER A 150 -4.14 10.74 -4.97
C SER A 150 -5.09 10.97 -6.14
N LYS A 151 -6.31 11.47 -5.88
CA LYS A 151 -7.29 11.84 -6.92
C LYS A 151 -6.79 12.96 -7.83
N GLU A 152 -6.16 13.99 -7.26
CA GLU A 152 -5.55 15.07 -8.04
C GLU A 152 -4.43 14.56 -8.94
N LEU A 153 -3.55 13.70 -8.42
CA LEU A 153 -2.50 13.09 -9.22
C LEU A 153 -3.09 12.31 -10.39
N LYS A 154 -4.05 11.40 -10.14
CA LYS A 154 -4.73 10.63 -11.18
C LYS A 154 -5.27 11.53 -12.28
N LYS A 155 -6.03 12.56 -11.91
CA LYS A 155 -6.63 13.50 -12.85
C LYS A 155 -5.57 14.22 -13.70
N ARG A 156 -4.50 14.73 -13.08
CA ARG A 156 -3.42 15.41 -13.81
C ARG A 156 -2.71 14.49 -14.81
N TYR A 157 -2.63 13.19 -14.50
CA TYR A 157 -2.08 12.20 -15.43
C TYR A 157 -3.01 11.88 -16.59
N GLU A 158 -4.31 11.75 -16.33
CA GLU A 158 -5.32 11.54 -17.37
C GLU A 158 -5.44 12.76 -18.30
N ASP A 159 -5.15 13.96 -17.79
CA ASP A 159 -5.31 15.24 -18.52
C ASP A 159 -4.05 15.73 -19.28
N SER A 160 -2.85 15.14 -19.13
CA SER A 160 -1.60 15.75 -19.66
C SER A 160 -0.89 15.01 -20.81
N SER A 161 -0.63 15.74 -21.90
CA SER A 161 0.31 15.39 -22.99
C SER A 161 1.76 15.87 -22.71
N GLU A 162 2.02 16.55 -21.59
CA GLU A 162 3.31 17.18 -21.22
C GLU A 162 3.95 16.56 -19.96
N PHE A 163 4.06 15.25 -19.99
CA PHE A 163 4.51 14.35 -18.92
C PHE A 163 5.82 14.72 -18.17
N GLU A 164 6.80 15.36 -18.80
CA GLU A 164 8.15 15.50 -18.22
C GLU A 164 8.41 16.78 -17.42
N LYS A 165 7.64 17.86 -17.63
CA LYS A 165 7.81 19.11 -16.88
C LYS A 165 7.10 19.11 -15.53
N GLN A 166 5.86 18.59 -15.49
CA GLN A 166 5.02 18.59 -14.27
C GLN A 166 5.61 17.73 -13.14
N ARG A 167 6.31 16.65 -13.50
CA ARG A 167 6.88 15.66 -12.57
C ARG A 167 7.85 16.26 -11.54
N LEU A 168 8.61 17.29 -11.92
CA LEU A 168 9.60 17.92 -11.04
C LEU A 168 8.94 18.89 -10.05
N GLU A 169 7.84 19.53 -10.45
CA GLU A 169 7.07 20.45 -9.62
C GLU A 169 6.27 19.70 -8.54
N ASP A 170 5.67 18.56 -8.90
CA ASP A 170 4.92 17.73 -7.96
C ASP A 170 5.80 17.15 -6.86
N LYS A 171 7.07 16.82 -7.16
CA LYS A 171 8.03 16.38 -6.14
C LYS A 171 8.20 17.43 -5.03
N ASN A 172 8.38 18.69 -5.39
CA ASN A 172 8.59 19.77 -4.42
C ASN A 172 7.33 20.02 -3.57
N ARG A 173 6.14 19.93 -4.17
CA ARG A 173 4.87 20.11 -3.44
C ARG A 173 4.60 19.01 -2.43
N ILE A 174 5.00 17.77 -2.73
CA ILE A 174 4.86 16.68 -1.78
C ILE A 174 5.75 16.90 -0.56
N GLU A 175 6.98 17.37 -0.75
CA GLU A 175 7.89 17.73 0.33
C GLU A 175 7.31 18.86 1.22
N ASP A 176 6.62 19.84 0.62
CA ASP A 176 5.94 20.93 1.34
C ASP A 176 4.70 20.48 2.13
N CYS A 177 3.88 19.58 1.59
CA CYS A 177 2.73 19.02 2.33
C CYS A 177 3.16 18.23 3.57
N MET A 178 4.36 17.65 3.56
CA MET A 178 4.88 16.88 4.69
C MET A 178 5.53 17.75 5.77
N SER A 179 6.18 18.86 5.40
CA SER A 179 6.80 19.79 6.35
C SER A 179 5.77 20.51 7.23
N SER A 180 4.59 20.77 6.68
CA SER A 180 3.45 21.38 7.40
C SER A 180 2.77 20.44 8.41
N SER A 181 3.04 19.14 8.37
CA SER A 181 2.53 18.14 9.32
C SER A 181 3.41 17.89 10.55
N GLY A 182 4.51 18.63 10.73
CA GLY A 182 5.34 18.55 11.95
C GLY A 182 6.27 17.32 12.03
N PHE A 183 6.50 16.61 10.93
CA PHE A 183 7.45 15.50 10.89
C PHE A 183 8.87 16.00 10.61
N GLU A 184 9.79 15.81 11.56
CA GLU A 184 11.22 15.98 11.32
C GLU A 184 11.88 14.66 10.88
N PHE A 185 12.68 14.72 9.83
CA PHE A 185 13.33 13.57 9.22
C PHE A 185 14.84 13.53 9.48
N ALA A 186 15.35 12.41 9.99
CA ALA A 186 16.79 12.14 10.04
C ALA A 186 17.27 11.52 8.70
N LYS A 187 18.22 12.16 8.02
CA LYS A 187 18.84 11.63 6.79
C LYS A 187 19.78 10.46 7.13
N GLY A 188 19.34 9.22 6.87
CA GLY A 188 20.22 8.05 6.88
C GLY A 188 21.10 7.94 5.63
N LYS A 189 22.25 7.25 5.73
CA LYS A 189 23.29 7.08 4.69
C LYS A 189 22.83 6.40 3.38
N ARG A 190 21.55 6.04 3.22
CA ARG A 190 21.00 5.40 2.00
C ARG A 190 19.66 6.00 1.53
N GLY A 191 19.36 7.25 1.92
CA GLY A 191 18.07 7.87 1.56
C GLY A 191 16.86 7.22 2.24
N VAL A 192 17.08 6.35 3.23
CA VAL A 192 16.01 5.81 4.08
C VAL A 192 15.73 6.82 5.17
N VAL A 193 14.47 7.26 5.20
CA VAL A 193 13.94 8.27 6.10
C VAL A 193 13.09 7.56 7.17
N TYR A 194 13.30 7.93 8.44
CA TYR A 194 12.53 7.45 9.59
C TYR A 194 11.85 8.62 10.29
N PRO A 195 10.64 8.43 10.84
CA PRO A 195 10.04 9.42 11.74
C PRO A 195 10.87 9.53 13.03
N LYS A 196 11.14 10.76 13.48
CA LYS A 196 11.66 10.99 14.84
C LYS A 196 10.51 10.85 15.83
N HIS A 197 10.64 9.97 16.81
CA HIS A 197 9.80 10.01 18.00
C HIS A 197 10.27 11.18 18.90
N GLN A 198 9.33 12.01 19.36
CA GLN A 198 9.55 12.94 20.48
C GLN A 198 9.51 12.20 21.80
#